data_AF-A0A8K0MR04-F1
#
_entry.id   AF-A0A8K0MR04-F1
#
_cell.length_a   1.000
_cell.length_b   1.000
_cell.length_c   1.000
_cell.angle_alpha   90.00
_cell.angle_beta   90.00
_cell.angle_gamma   90.00
#
_symmetry.space_group_name_H-M   'P 1'
#
loop_
_entity.id
_entity.type
_entity.pdbx_description
1 polymer ?
#
loop_
_entity_poly.entity_id
_entity_poly.type
_entity_poly.pdbx_seq_one_letter_code
_entity_poly.pdbx_strand_id
1 'polypeptide(L)' 'MPRKEVLQSKKDRAKLDGMYECILCVYYSTSYPSYCWNPESYLGPAALLHANW' A
#
# COMPACT_ATOMS: atom_id res chain seq x y z
N MET A 1 -0.76 -19.42 11.17
CA MET A 1 -2.05 -18.77 10.88
C MET A 1 -2.87 -18.75 12.16
N PRO A 2 -3.48 -17.63 12.56
CA PRO A 2 -4.35 -17.59 13.73
C PRO A 2 -5.54 -18.55 13.53
N ARG A 3 -5.89 -19.31 14.58
CA ARG A 3 -7.01 -20.28 14.58
C ARG A 3 -8.38 -19.65 14.82
N LYS A 4 -8.40 -18.35 15.11
CA LYS A 4 -9.60 -17.55 15.40
C LYS A 4 -9.46 -16.17 14.78
N GLU A 5 -10.59 -15.52 14.52
CA GLU A 5 -10.65 -14.16 13.99
C GLU A 5 -10.02 -13.14 14.97
N VAL A 6 -9.42 -12.09 14.42
CA VAL A 6 -8.90 -10.95 15.18
C VAL A 6 -9.96 -9.88 15.20
N LEU A 7 -10.37 -9.44 16.40
CA LEU A 7 -11.39 -8.40 16.55
C LEU A 7 -10.81 -7.04 16.13
N GLN A 8 -11.48 -6.34 15.22
CA GLN A 8 -11.14 -4.99 14.79
C GLN A 8 -12.36 -4.06 14.95
N SER A 9 -12.17 -2.85 15.48
CA SER A 9 -13.25 -1.87 15.59
C SER A 9 -13.61 -1.27 14.22
N LYS A 10 -14.86 -0.83 14.03
CA LYS A 10 -15.27 -0.15 12.79
C LYS A 10 -14.43 1.09 12.50
N LYS A 11 -14.04 1.82 13.55
CA LYS A 11 -13.18 3.02 13.44
C LYS A 11 -11.77 2.66 12.97
N ASP A 12 -11.21 1.55 13.44
CA ASP A 12 -9.89 1.10 13.00
C ASP A 12 -9.94 0.52 11.59
N ARG A 13 -11.03 -0.17 11.22
CA ARG A 13 -11.23 -0.64 9.84
C ARG A 13 -11.30 0.51 8.84
N ALA A 14 -11.94 1.63 9.20
CA ALA A 14 -12.06 2.80 8.33
C ALA A 14 -10.71 3.46 8.00
N LYS A 15 -9.66 3.23 8.82
CA LYS A 15 -8.31 3.74 8.51
C LYS A 15 -7.70 3.10 7.26
N LEU A 16 -8.18 1.92 6.87
CA LEU A 16 -7.68 1.21 5.69
C LEU A 16 -8.34 1.70 4.40
N ASP A 17 -9.46 2.44 4.50
CA ASP A 17 -10.20 2.92 3.32
C ASP A 17 -9.29 3.85 2.47
N GLY A 18 -9.26 3.61 1.17
CA GLY A 18 -8.35 4.22 0.20
C GLY A 18 -6.98 3.53 0.06
N MET A 19 -6.55 2.70 1.01
CA MET A 19 -5.26 1.99 0.97
C MET A 19 -5.39 0.55 0.45
N TYR A 20 -6.44 -0.18 0.84
CA TYR A 20 -6.60 -1.58 0.47
C TYR A 20 -7.16 -1.78 -0.95
N GLU A 21 -7.73 -0.73 -1.53
CA GLU A 21 -8.34 -0.70 -2.86
C GLU A 21 -7.30 -0.65 -3.99
N CYS A 22 -6.01 -0.46 -3.65
CA CYS A 22 -4.92 -0.52 -4.61
C CYS A 22 -4.85 -1.91 -5.28
N ILE A 23 -5.03 -1.96 -6.60
CA ILE A 23 -5.02 -3.20 -7.40
C ILE A 23 -3.62 -3.59 -7.91
N LEU A 24 -2.56 -2.94 -7.43
CA LEU A 24 -1.17 -3.21 -7.83
C LEU A 24 -0.92 -3.11 -9.36
N CYS A 25 -1.64 -2.24 -10.08
CA CYS A 25 -1.51 -2.10 -11.53
C CYS A 25 -0.25 -1.36 -12.01
N VAL A 26 0.69 -1.04 -11.10
CA VAL A 26 2.01 -0.42 -11.35
C VAL A 26 1.99 1.00 -11.94
N TYR A 27 0.86 1.46 -12.49
CA TYR A 27 0.71 2.76 -13.15
C TYR A 27 1.22 3.93 -12.30
N TYR A 28 0.87 3.93 -11.01
CA TYR A 28 1.35 4.97 -10.12
C TYR A 28 2.87 4.98 -10.01
N SER A 29 3.54 3.82 -9.94
CA SER A 29 4.99 3.78 -9.85
C SER A 29 5.70 4.26 -11.12
N THR A 30 5.23 3.86 -12.30
CA THR A 30 5.84 4.30 -13.56
C THR A 30 5.52 5.75 -13.93
N SER A 31 4.51 6.36 -13.31
CA SER A 31 4.18 7.77 -13.51
C SER A 31 5.16 8.75 -12.84
N TYR A 32 5.91 8.34 -11.82
CA TYR A 32 6.87 9.21 -11.13
C TYR A 32 8.29 9.07 -11.72
N PRO A 33 8.92 10.16 -12.19
CA PRO A 33 10.29 10.12 -12.72
C PRO A 33 11.31 9.56 -11.73
N SER A 34 11.10 9.77 -10.42
CA SER A 34 11.96 9.25 -9.35
C SER A 34 12.05 7.73 -9.36
N TYR A 35 10.99 7.02 -9.74
CA TYR A 35 10.99 5.56 -9.87
C TYR A 35 11.87 5.11 -11.04
N CYS A 36 11.92 5.88 -12.12
CA CYS A 36 12.79 5.60 -13.25
C CYS A 36 14.26 6.00 -12.99
N TRP A 37 14.49 7.09 -12.26
CA TRP A 37 15.83 7.67 -12.06
C TRP A 37 16.56 7.08 -10.86
N ASN A 38 15.84 6.49 -9.90
CA ASN A 38 16.40 5.88 -8.70
C ASN A 38 15.64 4.60 -8.30
N PRO A 39 15.61 3.58 -9.17
CA PRO A 39 14.82 2.36 -8.93
C PRO A 39 15.33 1.53 -7.74
N GLU A 40 16.61 1.65 -7.39
CA GLU A 40 17.20 0.87 -6.30
C GLU A 40 16.91 1.45 -4.92
N SER A 41 16.76 2.78 -4.81
CA SER A 41 16.48 3.42 -3.51
C SER A 41 15.03 3.89 -3.36
N TYR A 42 14.28 4.10 -4.45
CA TYR A 42 12.88 4.51 -4.40
C TYR A 42 11.94 3.38 -4.82
N LEU A 43 11.28 2.77 -3.83
CA LEU A 43 10.37 1.63 -4.01
C LEU A 43 9.07 1.97 -4.76
N GLY A 44 8.76 3.26 -4.93
CA GLY A 44 7.55 3.72 -5.60
C GLY A 44 6.35 3.93 -4.66
N PRO A 45 5.35 4.70 -5.11
CA PRO A 45 4.18 5.07 -4.33
C PRO A 45 3.33 3.86 -3.90
N ALA A 46 3.21 2.83 -4.75
CA ALA A 46 2.42 1.64 -4.42
C ALA A 46 3.04 0.87 -3.24
N ALA A 47 4.36 0.69 -3.23
CA ALA A 47 5.05 0.02 -2.13
C ALA A 47 4.94 0.81 -0.82
N LEU A 48 5.06 2.14 -0.88
CA LEU A 48 4.90 3.01 0.28
C LEU A 48 3.46 3.01 0.82
N LEU A 49 2.46 2.97 -0.06
CA LEU A 49 1.04 2.87 0.33
C LEU A 49 0.77 1.58 1.10
N HIS A 50 1.30 0.45 0.62
CA HIS A 50 1.13 -0.86 1.26
C HIS A 50 1.97 -1.03 2.55
N ALA A 51 3.03 -0.24 2.73
CA ALA A 51 3.86 -0.29 3.94
C ALA A 51 3.23 0.45 5.14
N ASN A 52 2.24 1.31 4.91
CA ASN A 52 1.58 2.10 5.95
C ASN A 52 0.45 1.34 6.68
N TRP A 53 0.59 0.02 6.83
CA TRP A 53 -0.37 -0.87 7.48
C TRP A 53 0.05 -1.21 8.91
#